data_AF-A0AAJ3K6W5-F1
#
_entry.id   AF-A0AAJ3K6W5-F1
#
_cell.length_a   1.000
_cell.length_b   1.000
_cell.length_c   1.000
_cell.angle_alpha   90.00
_cell.angle_beta   90.00
_cell.angle_gamma   90.00
#
_symmetry.space_group_name_H-M   'P 1'
#
loop_
_entity.id
_entity.type
_entity.pdbx_description
1 polymer ?
#
loop_
_entity_poly.entity_id
_entity_poly.type
_entity_poly.pdbx_seq_one_letter_code
_entity_poly.pdbx_strand_id
1 'polypeptide(L)'
;MKYYTYLLCFFILSFLPLSASVSAKTIVVKISEDTQNLTRYIDSKEQRVLDPNSSVRDAKNLANSVEFEVYMVSENFSSKSVFVSGEGVCNGFEGDNGVDFTNSTNNYIHPSDDSQYYGGIIGASLYRQDEPRNVQYVPVYVIDDPQLEQEIREREGRQTKQIIRDKVDSNKQLLDKMVCKKGAK
;
A
#
# COMPACT_ATOMS: atom_id res chain seq x y z
N MET A 1 -6.29 73.66 -18.20
CA MET A 1 -5.71 73.56 -16.84
C MET A 1 -6.66 72.83 -15.93
N LYS A 2 -6.26 71.64 -15.45
CA LYS A 2 -6.39 71.12 -14.08
C LYS A 2 -6.03 69.63 -14.13
N TYR A 3 -4.78 69.35 -13.77
CA TYR A 3 -4.27 68.01 -13.56
C TYR A 3 -4.82 67.48 -12.24
N TYR A 4 -5.44 66.30 -12.25
CA TYR A 4 -5.72 65.54 -11.03
C TYR A 4 -4.73 64.39 -10.93
N THR A 5 -3.74 64.61 -10.08
CA THR A 5 -2.78 63.62 -9.59
C THR A 5 -3.50 62.75 -8.57
N TYR A 6 -3.67 61.45 -8.83
CA TYR A 6 -4.06 60.50 -7.79
C TYR A 6 -3.03 59.39 -7.67
N LEU A 7 -2.48 59.39 -6.45
CA LEU A 7 -1.54 58.50 -5.78
C LEU A 7 -1.64 57.03 -6.19
N LEU A 8 -0.49 56.49 -6.60
CA LEU A 8 -0.18 55.06 -6.67
C LEU A 8 -0.29 54.43 -5.27
N CYS A 9 -1.15 53.42 -5.12
CA CYS A 9 -1.15 52.52 -3.98
C CYS A 9 -0.71 51.13 -4.48
N PHE A 10 0.60 50.90 -4.52
CA PHE A 10 1.16 49.56 -4.72
C PHE A 10 1.07 48.79 -3.40
N PHE A 11 0.00 48.01 -3.22
CA PHE A 11 0.02 46.91 -2.26
C PHE A 11 0.84 45.77 -2.85
N ILE A 12 2.13 45.74 -2.53
CA ILE A 12 2.96 44.57 -2.76
C ILE A 12 2.58 43.57 -1.65
N LEU A 13 1.65 42.67 -1.95
CA LEU A 13 1.51 41.44 -1.17
C LEU A 13 2.80 40.64 -1.36
N SER A 14 3.73 40.78 -0.42
CA SER A 14 4.83 39.86 -0.25
C SER A 14 4.25 38.50 0.15
N PHE A 15 3.94 37.66 -0.84
CA PHE A 15 3.78 36.24 -0.64
C PHE A 15 5.14 35.69 -0.21
N LEU A 16 5.32 35.53 1.10
CA LEU A 16 6.38 34.68 1.64
C LEU A 16 6.08 33.25 1.15
N PRO A 17 6.94 32.62 0.35
CA PRO A 17 6.80 31.20 0.11
C PRO A 17 7.07 30.52 1.45
N LEU A 18 6.02 29.95 2.05
CA LEU A 18 6.15 29.05 3.18
C LEU A 18 6.82 27.78 2.64
N SER A 19 8.14 27.79 2.56
CA SER A 19 8.93 26.60 2.27
C SER A 19 8.85 25.69 3.49
N ALA A 20 7.80 24.87 3.53
CA ALA A 20 7.72 23.72 4.42
C ALA A 20 8.73 22.70 3.90
N SER A 21 9.94 22.72 4.45
CA SER A 21 10.91 21.65 4.26
C SER A 21 10.38 20.41 4.96
N VAL A 22 9.74 19.51 4.21
CA VAL A 22 9.43 18.16 4.70
C VAL A 22 10.77 17.45 4.89
N SER A 23 11.20 17.35 6.14
CA SER A 23 12.37 16.56 6.52
C SER A 23 11.99 15.08 6.45
N ALA A 24 12.37 14.42 5.35
CA ALA A 24 12.30 12.97 5.24
C ALA A 24 13.25 12.38 6.29
N LYS A 25 12.68 11.83 7.36
CA LYS A 25 13.45 11.18 8.41
C LYS A 25 13.98 9.86 7.86
N THR A 26 15.24 9.85 7.43
CA THR A 26 15.93 8.62 7.01
C THR A 26 15.98 7.64 8.17
N ILE A 27 15.17 6.58 8.09
CA ILE A 27 15.23 5.46 9.04
C ILE A 27 16.51 4.69 8.71
N VAL A 28 17.47 4.72 9.62
CA VAL A 28 18.73 3.98 9.49
C VAL A 28 18.43 2.48 9.58
N VAL A 29 18.62 1.79 8.45
CA VAL A 29 18.42 0.36 8.27
C VAL A 29 19.63 -0.38 8.83
N LYS A 30 19.43 -1.24 9.83
CA LYS A 30 20.38 -2.33 10.12
C LYS A 30 20.00 -3.50 9.23
N ILE A 31 20.76 -3.70 8.16
CA ILE A 31 20.64 -4.83 7.24
C ILE A 31 21.31 -6.03 7.95
N SER A 32 20.53 -7.05 8.29
CA SER A 32 21.06 -8.39 8.55
C SER A 32 21.11 -9.13 7.22
N GLU A 33 22.28 -9.65 6.88
CA GLU A 33 22.52 -10.49 5.70
C GLU A 33 21.69 -11.77 5.77
N ASP A 34 20.53 -11.74 5.12
CA ASP A 34 19.96 -12.91 4.47
C ASP A 34 19.10 -12.35 3.34
N THR A 35 18.97 -13.07 2.23
CA THR A 35 18.25 -12.63 1.02
C THR A 35 16.73 -12.68 1.27
N GLN A 36 16.25 -11.95 2.28
CA GLN A 36 14.92 -12.06 2.86
C GLN A 36 14.08 -10.86 2.48
N ASN A 37 12.95 -11.13 1.82
CA ASN A 37 11.89 -10.17 1.57
C ASN A 37 11.58 -9.37 2.85
N LEU A 38 11.84 -8.06 2.81
CA LEU A 38 11.56 -7.17 3.92
C LEU A 38 10.05 -6.94 4.01
N THR A 39 9.42 -7.43 5.09
CA THR A 39 8.00 -7.16 5.36
C THR A 39 7.83 -6.16 6.49
N ARG A 40 6.99 -5.14 6.30
CA ARG A 40 6.69 -4.10 7.29
C ARG A 40 5.19 -3.86 7.39
N TYR A 41 4.68 -3.81 8.62
CA TYR A 41 3.29 -3.47 8.92
C TYR A 41 3.28 -2.05 9.48
N ILE A 42 2.45 -1.17 8.93
CA ILE A 42 2.41 0.25 9.30
C ILE A 42 0.99 0.61 9.70
N ASP A 43 0.84 1.16 10.90
CA ASP A 43 -0.38 1.86 11.27
C ASP A 43 -0.41 3.20 10.50
N SER A 44 -1.38 3.37 9.60
CA SER A 44 -1.45 4.56 8.74
C SER A 44 -1.67 5.85 9.52
N LYS A 45 -2.34 5.80 10.67
CA LYS A 45 -2.63 6.99 11.48
C LYS A 45 -1.41 7.42 12.28
N GLU A 46 -0.73 6.46 12.91
CA GLU A 46 0.40 6.72 13.78
C GLU A 46 1.75 6.70 13.04
N GLN A 47 1.77 6.29 11.77
CA GLN A 47 2.96 6.20 10.90
C GLN A 47 4.11 5.46 11.58
N ARG A 48 3.78 4.39 12.30
CA ARG A 48 4.75 3.56 13.03
C ARG A 48 4.75 2.13 12.53
N VAL A 49 5.93 1.54 12.53
CA VAL A 49 6.14 0.13 12.20
C VAL A 49 5.66 -0.73 13.38
N LEU A 50 4.91 -1.76 13.06
CA LEU A 50 4.35 -2.75 13.97
C LEU A 50 4.89 -4.14 13.64
N ASP A 51 5.04 -4.97 14.67
CA ASP A 51 5.40 -6.39 14.50
C ASP A 51 4.29 -7.29 15.07
N PRO A 52 3.23 -7.57 14.27
CA PRO A 52 2.15 -8.44 14.72
C PRO A 52 2.57 -9.91 14.87
N ASN A 53 3.75 -10.29 14.39
CA ASN A 53 4.23 -11.67 14.45
C ASN A 53 4.84 -11.99 15.82
N SER A 54 5.52 -11.02 16.43
CA SER A 54 6.16 -11.17 17.74
C SER A 54 5.46 -10.42 18.89
N SER A 55 4.60 -9.44 18.60
CA SER A 55 3.93 -8.60 19.60
C SER A 55 2.41 -8.69 19.50
N VAL A 56 1.79 -9.30 20.53
CA VAL A 56 0.32 -9.34 20.68
C VAL A 56 -0.28 -7.93 20.73
N ARG A 57 0.43 -6.98 21.35
CA ARG A 57 -0.01 -5.58 21.41
C ARG A 57 -0.05 -4.97 20.01
N ASP A 58 0.94 -5.25 19.18
CA ASP A 58 1.04 -4.69 17.84
C ASP A 58 0.01 -5.31 16.90
N ALA A 59 -0.21 -6.64 17.00
CA ALA A 59 -1.32 -7.31 16.35
C ALA A 59 -2.67 -6.69 16.76
N LYS A 60 -2.87 -6.42 18.06
CA LYS A 60 -4.07 -5.75 18.56
C LYS A 60 -4.21 -4.32 18.03
N ASN A 61 -3.12 -3.58 17.84
CA ASN A 61 -3.18 -2.24 17.28
C ASN A 61 -3.63 -2.28 15.82
N LEU A 62 -3.05 -3.17 15.00
CA LEU A 62 -3.50 -3.40 13.62
C LEU A 62 -4.97 -3.86 13.57
N ALA A 63 -5.38 -4.72 14.50
CA ALA A 63 -6.74 -5.25 14.55
C ALA A 63 -7.80 -4.17 14.75
N ASN A 64 -7.47 -3.14 15.54
CA ASN A 64 -8.38 -2.06 15.90
C ASN A 64 -8.17 -0.80 15.04
N SER A 65 -7.15 -0.77 14.17
CA SER A 65 -6.94 0.38 13.31
C SER A 65 -8.04 0.44 12.26
N VAL A 66 -8.41 1.66 11.85
CA VAL A 66 -9.34 1.87 10.73
C VAL A 66 -8.66 1.65 9.38
N GLU A 67 -7.33 1.78 9.37
CA GLU A 67 -6.50 1.50 8.21
C GLU A 67 -5.13 0.98 8.68
N PHE A 68 -4.55 0.04 7.95
CA PHE A 68 -3.12 -0.23 8.03
C PHE A 68 -2.56 -0.67 6.68
N GLU A 69 -1.25 -0.57 6.56
CA GLU A 69 -0.51 -0.93 5.35
C GLU A 69 0.48 -2.07 5.62
N VAL A 70 0.70 -2.91 4.61
CA VAL A 70 1.75 -3.93 4.60
C VAL A 70 2.63 -3.72 3.39
N TYR A 71 3.91 -3.50 3.62
CA TYR A 71 4.92 -3.41 2.58
C TYR A 71 5.72 -4.71 2.53
N MET A 72 5.96 -5.20 1.33
CA MET A 72 6.93 -6.27 1.07
C MET A 72 7.90 -5.79 0.01
N VAL A 73 9.20 -5.87 0.27
CA VAL A 73 10.23 -5.39 -0.65
C VAL A 73 11.37 -6.41 -0.75
N SER A 74 11.82 -6.67 -1.97
CA SER A 74 13.03 -7.39 -2.31
C SER A 74 13.75 -6.66 -3.45
N GLU A 75 14.88 -7.21 -3.92
CA GLU A 75 15.63 -6.61 -5.04
C GLU A 75 14.85 -6.57 -6.36
N ASN A 76 13.95 -7.54 -6.57
CA ASN A 76 13.21 -7.72 -7.82
C ASN A 76 11.69 -7.55 -7.67
N PHE A 77 11.20 -7.25 -6.48
CA PHE A 77 9.78 -7.16 -6.20
C PHE A 77 9.46 -6.12 -5.13
N SER A 78 8.36 -5.42 -5.31
CA SER A 78 7.72 -4.67 -4.23
C SER A 78 6.21 -4.86 -4.24
N SER A 79 5.60 -4.76 -3.07
CA SER A 79 4.16 -4.61 -2.97
C SER A 79 3.74 -3.79 -1.76
N LYS A 80 2.57 -3.18 -1.90
CA LYS A 80 1.86 -2.46 -0.85
C LYS A 80 0.44 -3.00 -0.78
N SER A 81 0.07 -3.57 0.35
CA SER A 81 -1.33 -3.86 0.70
C SER A 81 -1.85 -2.78 1.63
N VAL A 82 -3.09 -2.34 1.43
CA VAL A 82 -3.82 -1.41 2.30
C VAL A 82 -5.12 -2.09 2.71
N PHE A 83 -5.42 -2.05 4.00
CA PHE A 83 -6.62 -2.64 4.59
C PHE A 83 -7.40 -1.54 5.30
N VAL A 84 -8.68 -1.37 4.96
CA VAL A 84 -9.53 -0.28 5.48
C VAL A 84 -10.84 -0.84 6.01
N SER A 85 -11.24 -0.40 7.20
CA SER A 85 -12.56 -0.63 7.77
C SER A 85 -12.91 0.47 8.78
N GLY A 86 -14.03 1.16 8.59
CA GLY A 86 -14.44 2.29 9.45
C GLY A 86 -14.70 1.91 10.92
N GLU A 87 -15.02 0.65 11.19
CA GLU A 87 -15.27 0.12 12.54
C GLU A 87 -14.06 -0.59 13.17
N GLY A 88 -12.91 -0.54 12.48
CA GLY A 88 -11.70 -1.29 12.79
C GLY A 88 -11.57 -2.54 11.91
N VAL A 89 -10.35 -2.85 11.47
CA VAL A 89 -10.10 -3.93 10.50
C VAL A 89 -10.68 -5.27 10.95
N CYS A 90 -10.48 -5.70 12.20
CA CYS A 90 -11.00 -7.00 12.62
C CYS A 90 -12.50 -7.02 12.88
N ASN A 91 -13.09 -5.90 13.32
CA ASN A 91 -14.55 -5.82 13.43
C ASN A 91 -15.20 -5.93 12.04
N GLY A 92 -14.66 -5.21 11.05
CA GLY A 92 -15.12 -5.30 9.66
C GLY A 92 -14.93 -6.70 9.07
N PHE A 93 -13.75 -7.31 9.28
CA PHE A 93 -13.45 -8.65 8.77
C PHE A 93 -14.34 -9.74 9.37
N GLU A 94 -14.73 -9.58 10.63
CA GLU A 94 -15.60 -10.50 11.35
C GLU A 94 -17.09 -10.28 11.11
N GLY A 95 -17.48 -9.05 10.75
CA GLY A 95 -18.85 -8.64 10.52
C GLY A 95 -19.25 -8.63 9.04
N ASP A 96 -20.38 -7.98 8.77
CA ASP A 96 -21.02 -7.94 7.45
C ASP A 96 -20.49 -6.82 6.55
N ASN A 97 -19.73 -5.87 7.10
CA ASN A 97 -19.18 -4.74 6.35
C ASN A 97 -17.93 -5.13 5.54
N GLY A 98 -17.10 -6.03 6.09
CA GLY A 98 -15.86 -6.47 5.45
C GLY A 98 -14.70 -5.49 5.63
N VAL A 99 -13.58 -5.82 5.00
CA VAL A 99 -12.38 -4.99 4.95
C VAL A 99 -12.07 -4.68 3.50
N ASP A 100 -12.06 -3.41 3.14
CA ASP A 100 -11.62 -3.00 1.82
C ASP A 100 -10.10 -3.18 1.73
N PHE A 101 -9.69 -3.97 0.74
CA PHE A 101 -8.33 -4.39 0.51
C PHE A 101 -7.89 -3.88 -0.85
N THR A 102 -6.75 -3.19 -0.89
CA THR A 102 -6.06 -2.84 -2.13
C THR A 102 -4.62 -3.34 -2.07
N ASN A 103 -4.16 -4.05 -3.10
CA ASN A 103 -2.77 -4.47 -3.24
C ASN A 103 -2.19 -4.01 -4.56
N SER A 104 -1.08 -3.28 -4.49
CA SER A 104 -0.27 -2.90 -5.64
C SER A 104 1.01 -3.73 -5.65
N THR A 105 1.38 -4.28 -6.80
CA THR A 105 2.61 -5.06 -6.98
C THR A 105 3.45 -4.53 -8.14
N ASN A 106 4.76 -4.55 -7.95
CA ASN A 106 5.75 -4.28 -8.99
C ASN A 106 6.77 -5.43 -8.99
N ASN A 107 6.95 -6.09 -10.14
CA ASN A 107 8.04 -7.01 -10.42
C ASN A 107 9.03 -6.29 -11.33
N TYR A 108 10.23 -6.01 -10.83
CA TYR A 108 11.24 -5.23 -11.56
C TYR A 108 11.90 -6.09 -12.64
N ILE A 109 12.12 -5.49 -13.81
CA ILE A 109 12.80 -6.17 -14.94
C ILE A 109 14.27 -6.41 -14.60
N HIS A 110 14.92 -5.44 -13.95
CA HIS A 110 16.29 -5.55 -13.47
C HIS A 110 16.33 -5.35 -11.94
N PRO A 111 17.12 -6.14 -11.20
CA PRO A 111 17.28 -5.95 -9.77
C PRO A 111 17.79 -4.54 -9.44
N SER A 112 17.23 -3.91 -8.42
CA SER A 112 17.58 -2.54 -7.99
C SER A 112 17.33 -1.42 -9.00
N ASP A 113 16.58 -1.68 -10.08
CA ASP A 113 16.09 -0.68 -11.04
C ASP A 113 14.56 -0.63 -10.99
N ASP A 114 14.00 0.46 -10.47
CA ASP A 114 12.56 0.65 -10.32
C ASP A 114 11.90 1.35 -11.52
N SER A 115 12.68 1.66 -12.57
CA SER A 115 12.18 2.36 -13.75
C SER A 115 11.34 1.46 -14.68
N GLN A 116 11.62 0.16 -14.68
CA GLN A 116 10.91 -0.82 -15.52
C GLN A 116 10.39 -1.99 -14.71
N TYR A 117 9.08 -2.21 -14.77
CA TYR A 117 8.39 -3.26 -14.02
C TYR A 117 7.07 -3.67 -14.65
N TYR A 118 6.56 -4.81 -14.21
CA TYR A 118 5.18 -5.24 -14.45
C TYR A 118 4.52 -5.70 -13.16
N GLY A 119 3.20 -5.64 -13.11
CA GLY A 119 2.45 -6.11 -11.96
C GLY A 119 0.98 -5.73 -12.08
N GLY A 120 0.39 -5.26 -10.99
CA GLY A 120 -0.96 -4.75 -11.05
C GLY A 120 -1.53 -4.30 -9.71
N ILE A 121 -2.77 -3.83 -9.79
CA ILE A 121 -3.55 -3.35 -8.66
C ILE A 121 -4.75 -4.26 -8.50
N ILE A 122 -4.88 -4.89 -7.34
CA ILE A 122 -6.03 -5.72 -6.95
C ILE A 122 -6.83 -4.94 -5.91
N GLY A 123 -8.14 -4.85 -6.10
CA GLY A 123 -9.10 -4.40 -5.08
C GLY A 123 -10.05 -5.53 -4.72
N ALA A 124 -10.42 -5.67 -3.45
CA ALA A 124 -11.47 -6.59 -3.01
C ALA A 124 -12.03 -6.15 -1.64
N SER A 125 -13.22 -6.64 -1.29
CA SER A 125 -13.73 -6.58 0.08
C SER A 125 -13.57 -7.97 0.72
N LEU A 126 -12.80 -8.05 1.81
CA LEU A 126 -12.44 -9.29 2.49
C LEU A 126 -13.34 -9.54 3.70
N TYR A 127 -13.77 -10.79 3.85
CA TYR A 127 -14.59 -11.27 4.96
C TYR A 127 -13.98 -12.54 5.52
N ARG A 128 -14.18 -12.80 6.82
CA ARG A 128 -13.67 -14.02 7.46
C ARG A 128 -14.34 -15.27 6.89
N GLN A 129 -15.67 -15.34 6.98
CA GLN A 129 -16.43 -16.54 6.63
C GLN A 129 -16.89 -16.55 5.16
N ASP A 130 -17.13 -15.37 4.59
CA ASP A 130 -17.62 -15.24 3.22
C ASP A 130 -16.51 -15.18 2.18
N GLU A 131 -16.87 -15.50 0.94
CA GLU A 131 -16.02 -15.25 -0.22
C GLU A 131 -15.76 -13.75 -0.41
N PRO A 132 -14.56 -13.37 -0.88
CA PRO A 132 -14.25 -11.99 -1.22
C PRO A 132 -15.25 -11.41 -2.22
N ARG A 133 -15.66 -10.16 -2.02
CA ARG A 133 -16.58 -9.44 -2.89
C ARG A 133 -15.86 -8.30 -3.61
N ASN A 134 -16.51 -7.70 -4.61
CA ASN A 134 -16.00 -6.53 -5.33
C ASN A 134 -14.56 -6.71 -5.86
N VAL A 135 -14.21 -7.94 -6.26
CA VAL A 135 -12.86 -8.26 -6.71
C VAL A 135 -12.62 -7.62 -8.07
N GLN A 136 -11.61 -6.77 -8.15
CA GLN A 136 -11.19 -6.05 -9.35
C GLN A 136 -9.67 -6.15 -9.53
N TYR A 137 -9.22 -6.11 -10.79
CA TYR A 137 -7.81 -6.18 -11.13
C TYR A 137 -7.49 -5.29 -12.32
N VAL A 138 -6.39 -4.55 -12.21
CA VAL A 138 -5.82 -3.73 -13.28
C VAL A 138 -4.35 -4.12 -13.45
N PRO A 139 -3.95 -4.71 -14.58
CA PRO A 139 -2.53 -4.98 -14.85
C PRO A 139 -1.79 -3.69 -15.17
N VAL A 140 -0.53 -3.60 -14.76
CA VAL A 140 0.36 -2.46 -15.00
C VAL A 140 1.63 -2.96 -15.66
N TYR A 141 2.03 -2.31 -16.75
CA TYR A 141 3.27 -2.60 -17.48
C TYR A 141 3.99 -1.27 -17.74
N VAL A 142 5.20 -1.15 -17.22
CA VAL A 142 6.12 -0.04 -17.45
C VAL A 142 7.40 -0.67 -17.98
N ILE A 143 7.44 -0.92 -19.29
CA ILE A 143 8.51 -1.65 -19.97
C ILE A 143 8.80 -0.91 -21.27
N ASP A 144 10.06 -0.57 -21.52
CA ASP A 144 10.44 0.20 -22.70
C ASP A 144 10.56 -0.69 -23.96
N ASP A 145 10.96 -1.94 -23.79
CA ASP A 145 11.05 -2.91 -24.89
C ASP A 145 9.65 -3.46 -25.25
N PRO A 146 9.11 -3.15 -26.44
CA PRO A 146 7.77 -3.56 -26.83
C PRO A 146 7.62 -5.07 -27.06
N GLN A 147 8.69 -5.77 -27.43
CA GLN A 147 8.64 -7.23 -27.60
C GLN A 147 8.56 -7.91 -26.23
N LEU A 148 9.38 -7.45 -25.29
CA LEU A 148 9.36 -7.93 -23.91
C LEU A 148 8.03 -7.61 -23.22
N GLU A 149 7.49 -6.39 -23.42
CA GLU A 149 6.19 -6.00 -22.88
C GLU A 149 5.09 -6.95 -23.37
N GLN A 150 5.06 -7.22 -24.68
CA GLN A 150 4.07 -8.11 -25.28
C GLN A 150 4.18 -9.55 -24.72
N GLU A 151 5.40 -10.08 -24.61
CA GLU A 151 5.64 -11.41 -24.03
C GLU A 151 5.12 -11.51 -22.59
N ILE A 152 5.49 -10.53 -21.75
CA ILE A 152 5.07 -10.49 -20.34
C ILE A 152 3.55 -10.33 -20.25
N ARG A 153 2.95 -9.42 -21.04
CA ARG A 153 1.50 -9.20 -21.07
C ARG A 153 0.74 -10.48 -21.40
N GLU A 154 1.19 -11.24 -22.40
CA GLU A 154 0.57 -12.51 -22.76
C GLU A 154 0.71 -13.57 -21.66
N ARG A 155 1.89 -13.64 -21.02
CA ARG A 155 2.14 -14.57 -19.91
C ARG A 155 1.26 -14.26 -18.69
N GLU A 156 1.27 -13.01 -18.22
CA GLU A 156 0.49 -12.56 -17.06
C GLU A 156 -1.03 -12.63 -17.34
N GLY A 157 -1.44 -12.32 -18.58
CA GLY A 157 -2.83 -12.43 -19.01
C GLY A 157 -3.40 -13.84 -18.86
N ARG A 158 -2.59 -14.88 -19.12
CA ARG A 158 -2.99 -16.29 -18.94
C ARG A 158 -3.13 -16.69 -17.47
N GLN A 159 -2.43 -16.00 -16.57
CA GLN A 159 -2.37 -16.32 -15.14
C GLN A 159 -3.20 -15.38 -14.26
N THR A 160 -3.83 -14.36 -14.85
CA THR A 160 -4.53 -13.28 -14.13
C THR A 160 -5.48 -13.80 -13.06
N LYS A 161 -6.31 -14.81 -13.35
CA LYS A 161 -7.25 -15.38 -12.36
C LYS A 161 -6.54 -15.96 -11.14
N GLN A 162 -5.41 -16.64 -11.36
CA GLN A 162 -4.62 -17.25 -10.30
C GLN A 162 -3.92 -16.18 -9.47
N ILE A 163 -3.32 -15.18 -10.11
CA ILE A 163 -2.66 -14.04 -9.46
C ILE A 163 -3.64 -13.33 -8.50
N ILE A 164 -4.86 -13.05 -8.97
CA ILE A 164 -5.91 -12.43 -8.14
C ILE A 164 -6.23 -13.31 -6.94
N ARG A 165 -6.47 -14.60 -7.17
CA ARG A 165 -6.83 -15.54 -6.12
C ARG A 165 -5.75 -15.66 -5.05
N ASP A 166 -4.49 -15.83 -5.45
CA ASP A 166 -3.36 -15.98 -4.53
C ASP A 166 -3.19 -14.74 -3.65
N LYS A 167 -3.32 -13.54 -4.22
CA LYS A 167 -3.19 -12.29 -3.48
C LYS A 167 -4.35 -12.06 -2.52
N VAL A 168 -5.58 -12.29 -2.95
CA VAL A 168 -6.76 -12.15 -2.09
C VAL A 168 -6.72 -13.18 -0.96
N ASP A 169 -6.44 -14.45 -1.26
CA ASP A 169 -6.40 -15.53 -0.27
C ASP A 169 -5.27 -15.34 0.73
N SER A 170 -4.07 -14.99 0.28
CA SER A 170 -2.93 -14.75 1.19
C SER A 170 -3.18 -13.58 2.14
N ASN A 171 -3.78 -12.49 1.68
CA ASN A 171 -4.09 -11.34 2.53
C ASN A 171 -5.30 -11.61 3.44
N LYS A 172 -6.28 -12.39 3.01
CA LYS A 172 -7.33 -12.93 3.89
C LYS A 172 -6.73 -13.80 5.00
N GLN A 173 -5.76 -14.66 4.68
CA GLN A 173 -5.06 -15.47 5.67
C GLN A 173 -4.19 -14.65 6.62
N LEU A 174 -3.56 -13.57 6.15
CA LEU A 174 -2.85 -12.62 7.00
C LEU A 174 -3.79 -12.02 8.05
N LEU A 175 -4.98 -11.56 7.62
CA LEU A 175 -6.00 -11.09 8.56
C LEU A 175 -6.42 -12.20 9.52
N ASP A 176 -6.74 -13.38 9.02
CA ASP A 176 -7.31 -14.43 9.87
C ASP A 176 -6.32 -15.01 10.89
N LYS A 177 -5.09 -15.29 10.47
CA LYS A 177 -4.11 -16.05 11.27
C LYS A 177 -3.20 -15.16 12.12
N MET A 178 -3.01 -13.89 11.74
CA MET A 178 -2.04 -13.00 12.36
C MET A 178 -2.70 -11.80 13.02
N VAL A 179 -3.48 -11.01 12.27
CA VAL A 179 -4.00 -9.72 12.77
C VAL A 179 -5.25 -9.91 13.64
N CYS A 180 -6.23 -10.64 13.11
CA CYS A 180 -7.54 -10.86 13.73
C CYS A 180 -7.63 -12.22 14.43
N LYS A 181 -6.49 -12.83 14.75
CA LYS A 181 -6.43 -14.17 15.33
C LYS A 181 -7.36 -14.26 16.54
N LYS A 182 -8.38 -15.12 16.48
CA LYS A 182 -9.19 -15.42 17.66
C LYS A 182 -8.29 -16.12 18.69
N GLY A 183 -8.29 -15.64 19.93
CA GLY A 183 -7.74 -16.41 21.04
C GLY A 183 -8.46 -17.75 21.15
N ALA A 184 -7.75 -18.82 21.48
CA ALA A 184 -8.42 -20.02 21.96
C ALA A 184 -9.26 -19.60 23.17
N LYS A 185 -10.59 -19.72 23.06
CA LYS A 185 -11.49 -19.56 24.19
C LYS A 185 -11.27 -20.70 25.18
#